data_AF-A0A1G1EBA2-F1
#
_entry.id   AF-A0A1G1EBA2-F1
#
_cell.length_a   1.000
_cell.length_b   1.000
_cell.length_c   1.000
_cell.angle_alpha   90.00
_cell.angle_beta   90.00
_cell.angle_gamma   90.00
#
_symmetry.space_group_name_H-M   'P 1'
#
loop_
_entity.id
_entity.type
_entity.pdbx_description
1 polymer ?
#
loop_
_entity_poly.entity_id
_entity_poly.type
_entity_poly.pdbx_seq_one_letter_code
_entity_poly.pdbx_strand_id
1 'polypeptide(L)'
;MKIFLDTDVLIDATIGADEYPHSFNLLNQLIDDPKFSLWISAISIININNIVSKLYGKEKVEELFNLIKEEFSIIPFSRKFQPVLFYGMIRLLKEV
;
A
#
# COMPACT_ATOMS: atom_id res chain seq x y z
N MET A 1 18.57 -2.48 -2.82
CA MET A 1 17.82 -3.08 -1.70
C MET A 1 16.33 -2.94 -2.00
N LYS A 2 15.52 -3.97 -1.73
CA LYS A 2 14.08 -3.91 -1.97
C LYS A 2 13.37 -3.49 -0.69
N ILE A 3 12.51 -2.49 -0.77
CA ILE A 3 11.70 -2.02 0.35
C ILE A 3 10.24 -2.31 0.01
N PHE A 4 9.56 -3.01 0.91
CA PHE A 4 8.13 -3.25 0.81
C PHE A 4 7.40 -2.24 1.68
N LEU A 5 6.51 -1.44 1.08
CA LEU A 5 5.69 -0.48 1.83
C LEU A 5 4.29 -1.02 2.04
N ASP A 6 3.80 -0.87 3.27
CA ASP A 6 2.42 -1.18 3.60
C ASP A 6 1.47 -0.07 3.13
N THR A 7 0.20 -0.42 3.04
CA THR A 7 -0.93 0.42 2.64
C THR A 7 -0.99 1.70 3.46
N ASP A 8 -0.87 1.59 4.79
CA ASP A 8 -1.03 2.72 5.71
C ASP A 8 0.10 3.75 5.53
N VAL A 9 1.35 3.28 5.38
CA VAL A 9 2.50 4.16 5.13
C VAL A 9 2.34 4.94 3.83
N LEU A 10 1.82 4.29 2.78
CA LEU A 10 1.56 4.95 1.50
C LEU A 10 0.44 5.98 1.60
N ILE A 11 -0.65 5.66 2.29
CA ILE A 11 -1.77 6.58 2.51
C ILE A 11 -1.30 7.80 3.32
N ASP A 12 -0.60 7.56 4.43
CA ASP A 12 -0.10 8.63 5.30
C ASP A 12 0.89 9.53 4.57
N ALA A 13 1.81 8.95 3.80
CA ALA A 13 2.81 9.70 3.06
C ALA A 13 2.22 10.55 1.93
N THR A 14 1.12 10.14 1.31
CA THR A 14 0.63 10.80 0.08
C THR A 14 -0.62 11.64 0.28
N ILE A 15 -1.51 11.21 1.18
CA ILE A 15 -2.78 11.88 1.44
C ILE A 15 -2.70 12.67 2.74
N GLY A 16 -2.05 12.10 3.76
CA GLY A 16 -1.81 12.74 5.04
C GLY A 16 -0.56 13.62 5.07
N ALA A 17 -0.02 14.08 3.93
CA ALA A 17 1.28 14.76 3.88
C ALA A 17 1.36 16.00 4.79
N ASP A 18 0.25 16.73 4.95
CA ASP A 18 0.15 17.88 5.86
C ASP A 18 0.11 17.48 7.34
N GLU A 19 -0.46 16.30 7.66
CA GLU A 19 -0.57 15.76 9.03
C GLU A 19 0.67 14.94 9.43
N TYR A 20 1.34 14.32 8.47
CA TYR A 20 2.46 13.39 8.65
C TYR A 20 3.63 13.73 7.69
N PRO A 21 4.23 14.93 7.80
CA PRO A 21 5.26 15.39 6.86
C PRO A 21 6.52 14.53 6.87
N HIS A 22 6.80 13.83 7.98
CA HIS A 22 7.92 12.91 8.07
C HIS A 22 7.77 11.68 7.16
N SER A 23 6.54 11.14 7.05
CA SER A 23 6.25 9.99 6.18
C SER A 23 6.41 10.36 4.71
N PHE A 24 5.91 11.54 4.32
CA PHE A 24 6.10 12.06 2.96
C PHE A 24 7.58 12.29 2.62
N ASN A 25 8.32 12.95 3.51
CA ASN A 25 9.76 13.20 3.29
C ASN A 25 10.57 11.90 3.19
N LEU A 26 10.25 10.91 4.03
CA LEU A 26 10.87 9.59 3.94
C LEU A 26 10.55 8.92 2.60
N LEU A 27 9.29 8.96 2.17
CA LEU A 27 8.90 8.38 0.88
C LEU A 27 9.67 9.03 -0.28
N ASN A 28 9.77 10.35 -0.31
CA ASN A 28 10.54 11.05 -1.36
C ASN A 28 12.02 10.66 -1.34
N GLN A 29 12.64 10.59 -0.16
CA GLN A 29 14.03 10.12 -0.04
C GLN A 29 14.23 8.69 -0.54
N LEU A 30 13.24 7.82 -0.32
CA LEU A 30 13.29 6.43 -0.79
C LEU A 30 13.06 6.31 -2.30
N ILE A 31 12.27 7.20 -2.89
CA ILE A 31 12.06 7.31 -4.34
C ILE A 31 13.34 7.81 -5.03
N ASP A 32 13.95 8.86 -4.50
CA ASP A 32 15.11 9.52 -5.11
C ASP A 32 16.42 8.74 -4.98
N ASP A 33 16.52 7.77 -4.06
CA ASP A 33 17.73 6.96 -3.89
C ASP A 33 17.71 5.71 -4.78
N PRO A 34 18.54 5.66 -5.84
CA PRO A 34 18.58 4.53 -6.78
C PRO A 34 19.06 3.21 -6.15
N LYS A 35 19.57 3.25 -4.92
CA LYS A 35 19.90 2.04 -4.16
C LYS A 35 18.65 1.32 -3.68
N PHE A 36 17.51 1.97 -3.63
CA PHE A 36 16.25 1.36 -3.26
C PHE A 36 15.40 1.04 -4.49
N SER A 37 14.61 0.00 -4.35
CA SER A 37 13.54 -0.34 -5.27
C SER A 37 12.33 -0.55 -4.41
N LEU A 38 11.25 0.18 -4.71
CA LEU A 38 10.03 0.18 -3.91
C LEU A 38 9.06 -0.85 -4.45
N TRP A 39 8.47 -1.62 -3.54
CA TRP A 39 7.59 -2.73 -3.84
C TRP A 39 6.30 -2.62 -3.05
N ILE A 40 5.20 -2.98 -3.68
CA ILE A 40 3.87 -3.00 -3.06
C ILE A 40 3.14 -4.29 -3.46
N SER A 41 2.28 -4.81 -2.60
CA SER A 41 1.45 -5.96 -2.97
C SER A 41 0.21 -5.54 -3.77
N ALA A 42 -0.25 -6.41 -4.68
CA ALA A 42 -1.53 -6.22 -5.36
C ALA A 42 -2.72 -6.16 -4.39
N ILE A 43 -2.62 -6.78 -3.20
CA ILE A 43 -3.64 -6.69 -2.15
C ILE A 43 -3.69 -5.27 -1.57
N SER A 44 -2.53 -4.67 -1.30
CA SER A 44 -2.42 -3.30 -0.81
C SER A 44 -3.05 -2.31 -1.78
N ILE A 45 -2.92 -2.53 -3.10
CA ILE A 45 -3.59 -1.70 -4.12
C ILE A 45 -5.12 -1.75 -3.97
N ILE A 46 -5.69 -2.94 -3.74
CA ILE A 46 -7.13 -3.10 -3.50
C ILE A 46 -7.55 -2.38 -2.22
N ASN A 47 -6.75 -2.49 -1.16
CA ASN A 47 -7.01 -1.81 0.11
C ASN A 47 -6.95 -0.29 -0.05
N ILE A 48 -5.95 0.24 -0.74
CA ILE A 48 -5.83 1.67 -1.06
C ILE A 48 -7.08 2.15 -1.78
N ASN A 49 -7.51 1.49 -2.85
CA ASN A 49 -8.73 1.88 -3.56
C ASN A 49 -9.95 1.89 -2.62
N ASN A 50 -10.11 0.87 -1.77
CA ASN A 50 -11.26 0.75 -0.87
C ASN A 50 -11.27 1.81 0.24
N ILE A 51 -10.11 2.13 0.82
CA ILE A 51 -9.98 3.09 1.93
C ILE A 51 -10.05 4.52 1.38
N VAL A 52 -9.20 4.82 0.40
CA VAL A 52 -9.03 6.18 -0.12
C VAL A 52 -10.27 6.65 -0.87
N SER A 53 -10.91 5.80 -1.68
CA SER A 53 -12.13 6.20 -2.40
C SER A 53 -13.28 6.58 -1.47
N LYS A 54 -13.34 5.99 -0.26
CA LYS A 54 -14.38 6.27 0.73
C LYS A 54 -14.10 7.53 1.53
N LEU A 55 -12.83 7.79 1.85
CA LEU A 55 -12.44 8.87 2.77
C LEU A 55 -12.11 10.17 2.02
N TYR A 56 -11.46 10.09 0.86
CA TYR A 56 -10.88 11.24 0.16
C TYR A 56 -11.36 11.39 -1.29
N GLY A 57 -12.17 10.44 -1.78
CA GLY A 57 -12.74 10.47 -3.13
C GLY A 57 -11.83 9.85 -4.20
N LYS A 58 -12.35 9.79 -5.43
CA LYS A 58 -11.69 9.06 -6.55
C LYS A 58 -10.43 9.74 -7.08
N GLU A 59 -10.39 11.07 -7.08
CA GLU A 59 -9.24 11.84 -7.57
C GLU A 59 -7.96 11.48 -6.81
N LYS A 60 -8.04 11.40 -5.47
CA LYS A 60 -6.91 10.99 -4.62
C LYS A 60 -6.48 9.54 -4.84
N VAL A 61 -7.39 8.65 -5.20
CA VAL A 61 -7.02 7.28 -5.61
C VAL A 61 -6.20 7.32 -6.89
N GLU A 62 -6.59 8.14 -7.87
CA GLU A 62 -5.88 8.25 -9.15
C GLU A 62 -4.49 8.84 -8.98
N GLU A 63 -4.33 9.90 -8.18
CA GLU A 63 -3.02 10.46 -7.83
C GLU A 63 -2.09 9.39 -7.23
N LEU A 64 -2.59 8.66 -6.23
CA LEU A 64 -1.82 7.61 -5.54
C LEU A 64 -1.50 6.44 -6.47
N PHE A 65 -2.40 6.08 -7.37
CA PHE A 65 -2.18 5.02 -8.35
C PHE A 65 -1.18 5.42 -9.42
N ASN A 66 -1.10 6.69 -9.81
CA ASN A 66 -0.08 7.16 -10.73
C ASN A 66 1.30 7.08 -10.08
N LEU A 67 1.44 7.54 -8.84
CA LEU A 67 2.68 7.38 -8.08
C LEU A 67 3.11 5.91 -7.97
N ILE A 68 2.18 5.01 -7.63
CA ILE A 68 2.47 3.57 -7.53
C ILE A 68 2.94 3.00 -8.88
N LYS A 69 2.33 3.41 -10.00
CA LYS A 69 2.72 2.92 -11.32
C LYS A 69 4.11 3.40 -11.75
N GLU A 70 4.47 4.61 -11.37
CA GLU A 70 5.74 5.25 -11.74
C GLU A 70 6.89 4.71 -10.88
N GLU A 71 6.68 4.61 -9.56
CA GLU A 71 7.79 4.40 -8.62
C GLU A 71 7.84 2.98 -8.01
N PHE A 72 6.79 2.17 -8.15
CA PHE A 72 6.69 0.88 -7.46
C PHE A 72 6.62 -0.32 -8.41
N SER A 73 7.35 -1.36 -8.03
CA SER A 73 7.13 -2.71 -8.55
C SER A 73 5.99 -3.40 -7.81
N ILE A 74 5.02 -3.94 -8.55
CA ILE A 74 3.85 -4.60 -7.95
C ILE A 74 4.11 -6.10 -7.81
N ILE A 75 3.97 -6.63 -6.60
CA ILE A 75 4.00 -8.06 -6.31
C ILE A 75 2.62 -8.63 -6.63
N PRO A 76 2.49 -9.50 -7.64
CA PRO A 76 1.21 -10.13 -7.94
C PRO A 76 0.80 -11.09 -6.83
N PHE A 77 -0.51 -11.17 -6.57
CA PHE A 77 -1.04 -12.18 -5.69
C PHE A 77 -1.00 -13.56 -6.37
N SER A 78 -0.31 -14.53 -5.76
CA SER A 78 -0.29 -15.91 -6.23
C SER A 78 -1.01 -16.80 -5.22
N ARG A 79 -1.90 -17.68 -5.69
CA ARG A 79 -2.62 -18.65 -4.84
C ARG A 79 -1.70 -19.57 -4.02
N LYS A 80 -0.42 -19.70 -4.40
CA LYS A 80 0.58 -20.46 -3.63
C LYS A 80 1.00 -19.74 -2.33
N PHE A 81 0.84 -18.42 -2.28
CA PHE A 81 1.03 -17.59 -1.10
C PHE A 81 -0.35 -17.23 -0.53
N GLN A 82 -1.10 -18.23 -0.04
CA GLN A 82 -2.16 -17.92 0.90
C GLN A 82 -1.48 -17.57 2.23
N PRO A 83 -1.61 -16.33 2.74
CA PRO A 83 -1.28 -16.11 4.13
C PRO A 83 -2.27 -16.97 4.93
N VAL A 84 -1.73 -17.80 5.82
CA VAL A 84 -2.46 -18.71 6.73
C VAL A 84 -3.59 -18.00 7.50
N LEU A 85 -3.59 -16.67 7.51
CA LEU A 85 -4.63 -15.77 8.03
C LEU A 85 -6.04 -16.04 7.49
N PHE A 86 -6.21 -16.46 6.22
CA PHE A 86 -7.56 -16.69 5.67
C PHE A 86 -8.25 -17.93 6.28
N TYR A 87 -7.47 -18.94 6.69
CA TYR A 87 -8.01 -20.14 7.34
C TYR A 87 -8.31 -19.90 8.83
N GLY A 88 -7.49 -19.08 9.51
CA GLY A 88 -7.73 -18.71 10.91
C GLY A 88 -9.01 -17.89 11.10
N MET A 89 -9.27 -16.94 10.20
CA MET A 89 -10.44 -16.05 10.31
C MET A 89 -11.77 -16.76 10.01
N ILE A 90 -11.81 -17.70 9.07
CA ILE A 90 -13.00 -18.55 8.83
C ILE A 90 -13.24 -19.52 9.98
N ARG A 91 -12.18 -20.02 10.64
CA ARG A 91 -12.33 -20.91 11.79
C ARG A 91 -12.92 -20.19 13.00
N LEU A 92 -12.48 -18.96 13.27
CA LEU A 92 -13.04 -18.10 14.33
C LEU A 92 -14.52 -17.73 14.08
N LEU A 93 -14.94 -17.54 12.82
CA LEU A 93 -16.34 -17.24 12.50
C LEU A 93 -17.27 -18.47 12.49
N LYS A 94 -16.73 -19.69 12.58
CA LYS A 94 -17.52 -20.92 12.71
C LYS A 94 -17.66 -21.41 14.16
N GLU A 95 -16.94 -20.79 15.09
CA GLU A 95 -16.95 -21.12 16.52
C GLU A 95 -17.63 -20.04 17.39
N VAL A 96 -18.35 -19.09 16.77
CA VAL A 96 -19.20 -18.09 17.45
C VAL A 96 -20.67 -18.29 17.09
#